data_AF-A0A0U3LGP6-F1
#
_entry.id   AF-A0A0U3LGP6-F1
#
_cell.length_a   1.000
_cell.length_b   1.000
_cell.length_c   1.000
_cell.angle_alpha   90.00
_cell.angle_beta   90.00
_cell.angle_gamma   90.00
#
_symmetry.space_group_name_H-M   'P 1'
#
loop_
_entity.id
_entity.type
_entity.pdbx_description
1 polymer ?
#
loop_
_entity_poly.entity_id
_entity_poly.type
_entity_poly.pdbx_seq_one_letter_code
_entity_poly.pdbx_strand_id
1 'polypeptide(L)'
;MSKANSTSTRQREEEDEQGSAHGAAGEQLSTAPREERPDTGAGVPAMSVIGWVRWFWRQLTSMRVALILLFLLSLGAIPGSLIPQTSVDDMKVQAFKERHTTLTPVYEALQLFDVYSSVWFSAIYILLFVSLIGCIVPRTGQFVGQLRSRPPGAPKRLTRLPAYTTWRTEADPEEVRATALRLLRGRRFRGHEVGDAVAAEKGYLREAGNLVFHIALIVMLIAFASGQLFKSEGGKLVVEGDGFSNTLTQYDDFKSGSLYDSDSLAPFSFVLDDFVGTYEKSGPQRGTPRTFEARVTYAEGAEGTERKGVIKVNEPLVVDGTKVYLIAHGYAPVVTVRDGKGKVVSKSAVPLLPIDNNITSSGAIKVMDGYKDKNGKKTQLGFKAFFVPTFAGHGKGQMFSQFPALDFPVLALSAYQGSLGVDSGLAQNVYQLDTSKMKEFKDKDGELLKKMLMPGEKLDLPDGGGSITYEGTEEWASFQISQQPGNGWALGGAVAAIAGLAGSLFIQRRRVWVRAVRGADGVTVVEMAGLGRSESAKLPEELGDLSAALVTTAPVAPVAPEKPDAADTPDGSAGTDATNEAGSRPVHPAEAPAEGAEK
;
A
#
# COMPACT_ATOMS: atom_id res chain seq x y z
N MET A 1 -43.34 11.26 -51.04
CA MET A 1 -42.13 10.96 -50.23
C MET A 1 -42.55 10.38 -48.87
N SER A 2 -42.92 9.09 -48.79
CA SER A 2 -43.36 8.47 -47.52
C SER A 2 -43.03 6.97 -47.41
N LYS A 3 -41.96 6.50 -48.06
CA LYS A 3 -41.54 5.08 -47.98
C LYS A 3 -40.05 4.86 -47.69
N ALA A 4 -39.26 5.91 -47.52
CA ALA A 4 -37.82 5.80 -47.25
C ALA A 4 -37.44 5.85 -45.75
N ASN A 5 -38.37 6.20 -44.86
CA ASN A 5 -38.06 6.46 -43.45
C ASN A 5 -38.47 5.34 -42.47
N SER A 6 -39.08 4.25 -42.95
CA SER A 6 -39.47 3.12 -42.08
C SER A 6 -38.41 2.00 -42.01
N THR A 7 -37.47 1.95 -42.96
CA THR A 7 -36.46 0.88 -43.02
C THR A 7 -35.27 1.16 -42.09
N SER A 8 -34.89 2.44 -41.94
CA SER A 8 -33.77 2.87 -41.07
C SER A 8 -34.11 2.73 -39.57
N THR A 9 -35.35 3.03 -39.18
CA THR A 9 -35.80 2.90 -37.79
C THR A 9 -35.91 1.45 -37.35
N ARG A 10 -36.34 0.56 -38.26
CA ARG A 10 -36.49 -0.88 -37.98
C ARG A 10 -35.15 -1.60 -37.84
N GLN A 11 -34.14 -1.21 -38.62
CA GLN A 11 -32.78 -1.73 -38.49
C GLN A 11 -32.11 -1.29 -37.18
N ARG A 12 -32.41 -0.06 -36.71
CA ARG A 12 -31.89 0.45 -35.43
C ARG A 12 -32.53 -0.22 -34.21
N GLU A 13 -33.83 -0.51 -34.28
CA GLU A 13 -34.54 -1.26 -33.24
C GLU A 13 -34.09 -2.73 -33.14
N GLU A 14 -33.79 -3.38 -34.28
CA GLU A 14 -33.28 -4.76 -34.31
C GLU A 14 -31.82 -4.87 -33.80
N GLU A 15 -30.97 -3.85 -33.99
CA GLU A 15 -29.62 -3.79 -33.43
C GLU A 15 -29.61 -3.52 -31.91
N ASP A 16 -30.51 -2.65 -31.43
CA ASP A 16 -30.66 -2.37 -29.99
C ASP A 16 -31.29 -3.56 -29.23
N GLU A 17 -32.24 -4.30 -29.83
CA GLU A 17 -32.77 -5.54 -29.26
C GLU A 17 -31.71 -6.66 -29.21
N GLN A 18 -30.84 -6.76 -30.22
CA GLN A 18 -29.74 -7.73 -30.23
C GLN A 18 -28.67 -7.39 -29.17
N GLY A 19 -28.28 -6.12 -29.06
CA GLY A 19 -27.37 -5.64 -28.01
C GLY A 19 -27.90 -5.86 -26.59
N SER A 20 -29.20 -5.60 -26.39
CA SER A 20 -29.93 -5.86 -25.13
C SER A 20 -30.01 -7.35 -24.78
N ALA A 21 -30.26 -8.22 -25.77
CA ALA A 21 -30.30 -9.66 -25.57
C ALA A 21 -28.93 -10.27 -25.24
N HIS A 22 -27.84 -9.75 -25.82
CA HIS A 22 -26.46 -10.15 -25.50
C HIS A 22 -26.02 -9.69 -24.10
N GLY A 23 -26.42 -8.48 -23.68
CA GLY A 23 -26.24 -8.00 -22.30
C GLY A 23 -27.03 -8.83 -21.28
N ALA A 24 -28.30 -9.11 -21.55
CA ALA A 24 -29.18 -9.88 -20.67
C ALA A 24 -28.75 -11.35 -20.52
N ALA A 25 -28.19 -11.96 -21.58
CA ALA A 25 -27.62 -13.31 -21.52
C ALA A 25 -26.31 -13.35 -20.70
N GLY A 26 -25.51 -12.27 -20.74
CA GLY A 26 -24.34 -12.08 -19.88
C GLY A 26 -24.70 -11.86 -18.41
N GLU A 27 -25.82 -11.17 -18.13
CA GLU A 27 -26.34 -10.96 -16.78
C GLU A 27 -26.90 -12.23 -16.13
N GLN A 28 -27.53 -13.13 -16.91
CA GLN A 28 -28.02 -14.43 -16.40
C GLN A 28 -26.90 -15.42 -16.04
N LEU A 29 -25.65 -15.12 -16.43
CA LEU A 29 -24.45 -15.90 -16.12
C LEU A 29 -23.48 -15.17 -15.18
N SER A 30 -23.88 -14.00 -14.68
CA SER A 30 -23.13 -13.23 -13.69
C SER A 30 -23.32 -13.82 -12.29
N THR A 31 -22.24 -13.93 -11.51
CA THR A 31 -22.27 -14.26 -10.08
C THR A 31 -22.50 -13.04 -9.20
N ALA A 32 -22.77 -11.87 -9.80
CA ALA A 32 -23.20 -10.70 -9.05
C ALA A 32 -24.62 -10.98 -8.51
N PRO A 33 -24.89 -10.77 -7.21
CA PRO A 33 -26.26 -10.82 -6.70
C PRO A 33 -27.14 -9.88 -7.54
N ARG A 34 -28.26 -10.39 -8.07
CA ARG A 34 -29.27 -9.53 -8.69
C ARG A 34 -29.87 -8.63 -7.61
N GLU A 35 -29.83 -7.32 -7.84
CA GLU A 35 -30.66 -6.38 -7.08
C GLU A 35 -32.12 -6.62 -7.47
N GLU A 36 -32.86 -7.37 -6.65
CA GLU A 36 -34.32 -7.37 -6.71
C GLU A 36 -34.79 -5.95 -6.36
N ARG A 37 -35.28 -5.22 -7.37
CA ARG A 37 -36.06 -4.01 -7.13
C ARG A 37 -37.34 -4.44 -6.43
N PRO A 38 -37.67 -3.90 -5.24
CA PRO A 38 -38.94 -4.20 -4.61
C PRO A 38 -40.05 -3.66 -5.51
N ASP A 39 -41.01 -4.52 -5.84
CA ASP A 39 -42.23 -4.14 -6.57
C ASP A 39 -42.86 -2.93 -5.88
N THR A 40 -43.00 -1.83 -6.63
CA THR A 40 -43.71 -0.64 -6.19
C THR A 40 -45.21 -0.92 -6.19
N GLY A 41 -45.66 -1.69 -5.19
CA GLY A 41 -47.05 -1.83 -4.77
C GLY A 41 -47.30 -0.96 -3.54
N ALA A 42 -48.38 -0.19 -3.56
CA ALA A 42 -48.73 0.84 -2.59
C ALA A 42 -48.70 0.37 -1.12
N GLY A 43 -48.18 1.25 -0.26
CA GLY A 43 -48.16 1.14 1.20
C GLY A 43 -46.75 0.89 1.74
N VAL A 44 -46.03 1.95 2.14
CA VAL A 44 -44.75 1.82 2.84
C VAL A 44 -45.04 1.15 4.20
N PRO A 45 -44.69 -0.13 4.43
CA PRO A 45 -44.83 -0.67 5.78
C PRO A 45 -43.77 0.05 6.60
N ALA A 46 -44.15 0.60 7.77
CA ALA A 46 -43.17 1.08 8.74
C ALA A 46 -42.18 -0.07 8.98
N MET A 47 -40.96 0.07 8.46
CA MET A 47 -39.98 -1.00 8.52
C MET A 47 -39.72 -1.32 9.99
N SER A 48 -39.96 -2.57 10.39
CA SER A 48 -39.58 -3.04 11.71
C SER A 48 -38.08 -2.80 11.93
N VAL A 49 -37.62 -2.75 13.19
CA VAL A 49 -36.19 -2.58 13.53
C VAL A 49 -35.33 -3.60 12.78
N ILE A 50 -35.81 -4.84 12.64
CA ILE A 50 -35.15 -5.91 11.88
C ILE A 50 -35.12 -5.58 10.37
N GLY A 51 -36.20 -5.02 9.83
CA GLY A 51 -36.25 -4.52 8.45
C GLY A 51 -35.23 -3.42 8.18
N TRP A 52 -35.08 -2.48 9.12
CA TRP A 52 -34.07 -1.41 9.08
C TRP A 52 -32.64 -1.96 9.10
N VAL A 53 -32.33 -2.87 10.04
CA VAL A 53 -31.02 -3.52 10.14
C VAL A 53 -30.69 -4.29 8.85
N ARG A 54 -31.65 -5.06 8.32
CA ARG A 54 -31.46 -5.82 7.08
C ARG A 54 -31.27 -4.92 5.86
N TRP A 55 -32.04 -3.84 5.76
CA TRP A 55 -31.88 -2.84 4.71
C TRP A 55 -30.51 -2.16 4.79
N PHE A 56 -30.11 -1.73 5.99
CA PHE A 56 -28.82 -1.09 6.22
C PHE A 56 -27.65 -2.05 5.89
N TRP A 57 -27.74 -3.31 6.33
CA TRP A 57 -26.76 -4.34 5.98
C TRP A 57 -26.66 -4.56 4.48
N ARG A 58 -27.80 -4.66 3.77
CA ARG A 58 -27.80 -4.80 2.31
C ARG A 58 -27.15 -3.59 1.60
N GLN A 59 -27.40 -2.39 2.11
CA GLN A 59 -26.79 -1.18 1.58
C GLN A 59 -25.28 -1.17 1.81
N LEU A 60 -24.85 -1.47 3.04
CA LEU A 60 -23.43 -1.50 3.43
C LEU A 60 -22.65 -2.58 2.69
N THR A 61 -23.28 -3.71 2.36
CA THR A 61 -22.67 -4.82 1.59
C THR A 61 -22.79 -4.69 0.07
N SER A 62 -23.19 -3.51 -0.44
CA SER A 62 -23.23 -3.25 -1.87
C SER A 62 -21.88 -2.72 -2.40
N MET A 63 -21.50 -3.15 -3.60
CA MET A 63 -20.27 -2.67 -4.28
C MET A 63 -20.29 -1.15 -4.49
N ARG A 64 -21.46 -0.57 -4.77
CA ARG A 64 -21.62 0.86 -4.96
C ARG A 64 -21.22 1.65 -3.72
N VAL A 65 -21.69 1.21 -2.55
CA VAL A 65 -21.35 1.88 -1.29
C VAL A 65 -19.86 1.74 -0.97
N ALA A 66 -19.25 0.59 -1.25
CA ALA A 66 -17.81 0.42 -1.08
C ALA A 66 -17.00 1.45 -1.91
N LEU A 67 -17.38 1.70 -3.17
CA LEU A 67 -16.72 2.70 -4.02
C LEU A 67 -16.92 4.14 -3.50
N ILE A 68 -18.12 4.46 -3.02
CA ILE A 68 -18.40 5.77 -2.41
C ILE A 68 -17.57 5.96 -1.14
N LEU A 69 -17.50 4.95 -0.27
CA LEU A 69 -16.70 4.99 0.95
C LEU A 69 -15.21 5.14 0.64
N LEU A 70 -14.72 4.49 -0.41
CA LEU A 70 -13.34 4.67 -0.88
C LEU A 70 -13.09 6.10 -1.37
N PHE A 71 -14.03 6.69 -2.11
CA PHE A 71 -13.96 8.10 -2.50
C PHE A 71 -13.98 9.05 -1.29
N LEU A 72 -14.86 8.81 -0.32
CA LEU A 72 -14.94 9.60 0.92
C LEU A 72 -13.67 9.47 1.77
N LEU A 73 -13.07 8.28 1.84
CA LEU A 73 -11.79 8.06 2.50
C LEU A 73 -10.70 8.92 1.86
N SER A 74 -10.66 8.96 0.52
CA SER A 74 -9.73 9.82 -0.23
C SER A 74 -9.94 11.30 0.05
N LEU A 75 -11.19 11.78 0.10
CA LEU A 75 -11.50 13.16 0.45
C LEU A 75 -11.12 13.48 1.90
N GLY A 76 -11.39 12.57 2.82
CA GLY A 76 -11.06 12.69 4.24
C GLY A 76 -9.56 12.76 4.52
N ALA A 77 -8.73 12.17 3.66
CA ALA A 77 -7.28 12.22 3.81
C ALA A 77 -6.67 13.59 3.43
N ILE A 78 -7.38 14.42 2.63
CA ILE A 78 -6.86 15.70 2.14
C ILE A 78 -6.52 16.67 3.28
N PRO A 79 -7.42 16.98 4.23
CA PRO A 79 -7.08 17.87 5.34
C PRO A 79 -5.91 17.38 6.19
N GLY A 80 -5.81 16.07 6.42
CA GLY A 80 -4.73 15.46 7.20
C GLY A 80 -3.34 15.66 6.57
N SER A 81 -3.27 15.87 5.26
CA SER A 81 -2.02 16.17 4.54
C SER A 81 -1.65 17.66 4.49
N LEU A 82 -2.62 18.56 4.70
CA LEU A 82 -2.44 20.00 4.60
C LEU A 82 -2.24 20.68 5.95
N ILE A 83 -2.86 20.14 7.00
CA ILE A 83 -2.88 20.70 8.35
C ILE A 83 -1.88 19.94 9.23
N PRO A 84 -1.05 20.62 10.05
CA PRO A 84 -0.15 19.95 10.99
C PRO A 84 -0.89 18.92 11.83
N GLN A 85 -0.36 17.69 11.93
CA GLN A 85 -0.97 16.61 12.70
C GLN A 85 -0.21 16.42 14.03
N THR A 86 -0.93 16.27 15.14
CA THR A 86 -0.35 16.09 16.48
C THR A 86 0.53 14.85 16.54
N SER A 87 0.14 13.78 15.84
CA SER A 87 0.89 12.53 15.76
C SER A 87 2.22 12.65 15.01
N VAL A 88 2.42 13.72 14.23
CA VAL A 88 3.64 13.98 13.44
C VAL A 88 4.54 14.98 14.15
N ASP A 89 4.00 16.13 14.58
CA ASP A 89 4.78 17.21 15.17
C ASP A 89 3.90 18.08 16.08
N ASP A 90 3.84 17.72 17.37
CA ASP A 90 3.06 18.47 18.37
C ASP A 90 3.55 19.91 18.51
N MET A 91 4.87 20.16 18.40
CA MET A 91 5.41 21.53 18.50
C MET A 91 4.87 22.43 17.38
N LYS A 92 4.78 21.93 16.14
CA LYS A 92 4.16 22.69 15.03
C LYS A 92 2.67 22.92 15.26
N VAL A 93 1.96 21.95 15.85
CA VAL A 93 0.55 22.11 16.22
C VAL A 93 0.41 23.20 17.28
N GLN A 94 1.18 23.18 18.37
CA GLN A 94 1.14 24.23 19.40
C GLN A 94 1.47 25.61 18.81
N ALA A 95 2.52 25.72 18.00
CA ALA A 95 2.88 26.97 17.32
C ALA A 95 1.77 27.45 16.36
N PHE A 96 1.02 26.54 15.73
CA PHE A 96 -0.15 26.90 14.94
C PHE A 96 -1.26 27.46 15.83
N LYS A 97 -1.55 26.80 16.96
CA LYS A 97 -2.59 27.20 17.91
C LYS A 97 -2.33 28.60 18.49
N GLU A 98 -1.08 28.87 18.87
CA GLU A 98 -0.64 30.19 19.35
C GLU A 98 -0.80 31.28 18.29
N ARG A 99 -0.48 30.97 17.02
CA ARG A 99 -0.60 31.94 15.91
C ARG A 99 -2.03 32.17 15.42
N HIS A 100 -2.93 31.19 15.58
CA HIS A 100 -4.27 31.21 14.99
C HIS A 100 -5.37 30.95 16.04
N THR A 101 -5.51 31.86 17.00
CA THR A 101 -6.44 31.73 18.13
C THR A 101 -7.93 31.68 17.72
N THR A 102 -8.30 32.18 16.54
CA THR A 102 -9.68 32.16 16.03
C THR A 102 -10.04 30.89 15.25
N LEU A 103 -9.09 30.31 14.51
CA LEU A 103 -9.31 29.08 13.72
C LEU A 103 -9.17 27.82 14.58
N THR A 104 -8.33 27.88 15.61
CA THR A 104 -8.02 26.73 16.47
C THR A 104 -9.26 26.05 17.05
N PRO A 105 -10.23 26.76 17.66
CA PRO A 105 -11.41 26.10 18.21
C PRO A 105 -12.24 25.34 17.16
N VAL A 106 -12.31 25.84 15.93
CA VAL A 106 -13.02 25.18 14.82
C VAL A 106 -12.28 23.92 14.39
N TYR A 107 -10.96 24.00 14.27
CA TYR A 107 -10.12 22.88 13.84
C TYR A 107 -10.12 21.76 14.88
N GLU A 108 -10.10 22.11 16.17
CA GLU A 108 -10.24 21.15 17.27
C GLU A 108 -11.63 20.50 17.27
N ALA A 109 -12.71 21.28 17.11
CA ALA A 109 -14.07 20.74 17.04
C ALA A 109 -14.28 19.78 15.87
N LEU A 110 -13.62 20.02 14.73
CA LEU A 110 -13.64 19.16 13.55
C LEU A 110 -12.56 18.04 13.58
N GLN A 111 -11.73 18.00 14.63
CA GLN A 111 -10.59 17.07 14.78
C GLN A 111 -9.57 17.14 13.63
N LEU A 112 -9.31 18.34 13.08
CA LEU A 112 -8.42 18.53 11.93
C LEU A 112 -6.92 18.44 12.26
N PHE A 113 -6.53 18.54 13.54
CA PHE A 113 -5.16 18.25 13.99
C PHE A 113 -4.92 16.74 14.20
N ASP A 114 -5.98 15.94 14.19
CA ASP A 114 -5.97 14.51 14.52
C ASP A 114 -6.84 13.72 13.52
N VAL A 115 -6.75 14.07 12.23
CA VAL A 115 -7.66 13.58 11.17
C VAL A 115 -7.70 12.05 11.12
N TYR A 116 -6.54 11.41 11.16
CA TYR A 116 -6.41 9.96 11.04
C TYR A 116 -6.97 9.17 12.23
N SER A 117 -7.11 9.82 13.39
CA SER A 117 -7.72 9.27 14.60
C SER A 117 -9.10 9.88 14.90
N SER A 118 -9.60 10.76 14.03
CA SER A 118 -10.90 11.42 14.22
C SER A 118 -12.05 10.41 14.13
N VAL A 119 -13.17 10.74 14.78
CA VAL A 119 -14.37 9.89 14.81
C VAL A 119 -14.94 9.71 13.40
N TRP A 120 -14.98 10.78 12.61
CA TRP A 120 -15.55 10.76 11.26
C TRP A 120 -14.67 9.98 10.27
N PHE A 121 -13.35 10.13 10.33
CA PHE A 121 -12.44 9.38 9.46
C PHE A 121 -12.46 7.89 9.80
N SER A 122 -12.42 7.58 11.10
CA SER A 122 -12.52 6.21 11.61
C SER A 122 -13.85 5.56 11.22
N ALA A 123 -14.96 6.30 11.23
CA ALA A 123 -16.26 5.80 10.79
C ALA A 123 -16.26 5.40 9.31
N ILE A 124 -15.67 6.21 8.42
CA ILE A 124 -15.54 5.87 6.99
C ILE A 124 -14.71 4.58 6.84
N TYR A 125 -13.57 4.49 7.54
CA TYR A 125 -12.70 3.33 7.50
C TYR A 125 -13.39 2.05 8.00
N ILE A 126 -14.09 2.10 9.13
CA ILE A 126 -14.83 0.96 9.70
C ILE A 126 -15.97 0.54 8.77
N LEU A 127 -16.74 1.49 8.22
CA LEU A 127 -17.80 1.19 7.27
C LEU A 127 -17.25 0.51 6.01
N LEU A 128 -16.12 0.98 5.50
CA LEU A 128 -15.43 0.37 4.36
C LEU A 128 -14.99 -1.05 4.68
N PHE A 129 -14.43 -1.27 5.87
CA PHE A 129 -14.01 -2.59 6.34
C PHE A 129 -15.18 -3.56 6.47
N VAL A 130 -16.28 -3.15 7.11
CA VAL A 130 -17.50 -3.95 7.24
C VAL A 130 -18.12 -4.23 5.87
N SER A 131 -18.16 -3.22 4.98
CA SER A 131 -18.63 -3.37 3.61
C SER A 131 -17.85 -4.43 2.85
N LEU A 132 -16.52 -4.38 2.92
CA LEU A 132 -15.63 -5.34 2.27
C LEU A 132 -15.89 -6.77 2.78
N ILE A 133 -15.92 -6.97 4.11
CA ILE A 133 -16.21 -8.28 4.71
C ILE A 133 -17.59 -8.78 4.26
N GLY A 134 -18.60 -7.93 4.35
CA GLY A 134 -19.96 -8.28 4.00
C GLY A 134 -20.18 -8.57 2.51
N CYS A 135 -19.33 -8.05 1.62
CA CYS A 135 -19.28 -8.45 0.20
C CYS A 135 -18.65 -9.84 0.01
N ILE A 136 -17.67 -10.21 0.84
CA ILE A 136 -16.84 -11.42 0.67
C ILE A 136 -17.51 -12.66 1.27
N VAL A 137 -18.15 -12.54 2.43
CA VAL A 137 -18.83 -13.67 3.09
C VAL A 137 -19.84 -14.39 2.19
N PRO A 138 -20.85 -13.71 1.59
CA PRO A 138 -21.82 -14.39 0.71
C PRO A 138 -21.16 -14.94 -0.56
N ARG A 139 -20.17 -14.23 -1.10
CA ARG A 139 -19.41 -14.66 -2.29
C ARG A 139 -18.62 -15.93 -2.04
N THR A 140 -18.06 -16.08 -0.83
CA THR A 140 -17.37 -17.29 -0.38
C THR A 140 -18.33 -18.48 -0.37
N GLY A 141 -19.53 -18.31 0.19
CA GLY A 141 -20.56 -19.35 0.20
C GLY A 141 -21.00 -19.78 -1.20
N GLN A 142 -21.24 -18.82 -2.09
CA GLN A 142 -21.59 -19.10 -3.49
C GLN A 142 -20.48 -19.86 -4.23
N PHE A 143 -19.22 -19.47 -4.01
CA PHE A 143 -18.07 -20.14 -4.61
C PHE A 143 -17.91 -21.59 -4.14
N VAL A 144 -18.09 -21.85 -2.83
CA VAL A 144 -18.11 -23.22 -2.29
C VAL A 144 -19.24 -24.04 -2.91
N GLY A 145 -20.41 -23.43 -3.16
CA GLY A 145 -21.50 -24.05 -3.89
C GLY A 145 -21.14 -24.41 -5.33
N GLN A 146 -20.48 -23.50 -6.06
CA GLN A 146 -20.05 -23.70 -7.45
C GLN A 146 -18.95 -24.76 -7.60
N LEU A 147 -18.01 -24.81 -6.66
CA LEU A 147 -17.01 -25.88 -6.58
C LEU A 147 -17.67 -27.27 -6.46
N ARG A 148 -18.80 -27.35 -5.74
CA ARG A 148 -19.54 -28.59 -5.53
C ARG A 148 -20.50 -28.91 -6.68
N SER A 149 -20.98 -27.91 -7.42
CA SER A 149 -21.94 -28.10 -8.51
C SER A 149 -21.36 -28.81 -9.72
N ARG A 150 -22.22 -29.45 -10.53
CA ARG A 150 -21.87 -30.03 -11.82
C ARG A 150 -21.84 -28.94 -12.92
N PRO A 151 -21.08 -29.15 -14.02
CA PRO A 151 -21.20 -28.33 -15.20
C PRO A 151 -22.67 -28.13 -15.62
N PRO A 152 -23.09 -26.94 -16.07
CA PRO A 152 -24.44 -26.80 -16.61
C PRO A 152 -24.57 -27.54 -17.95
N GLY A 153 -25.75 -28.11 -18.23
CA GLY A 153 -26.06 -28.79 -19.48
C GLY A 153 -25.92 -27.90 -20.72
N ALA A 154 -25.95 -28.53 -21.91
CA ALA A 154 -25.80 -27.83 -23.18
C ALA A 154 -26.94 -26.83 -23.45
N PRO A 155 -26.64 -25.58 -23.88
CA PRO A 155 -27.66 -24.64 -24.34
C PRO A 155 -28.47 -25.22 -25.50
N LYS A 156 -29.73 -24.79 -25.65
CA LYS A 156 -30.60 -25.28 -26.74
C LYS A 156 -30.00 -25.02 -28.13
N ARG A 157 -29.39 -23.84 -28.34
CA ARG A 157 -28.75 -23.44 -29.61
C ARG A 157 -27.25 -23.28 -29.44
N LEU A 158 -26.48 -24.31 -29.81
CA LEU A 158 -25.01 -24.30 -29.73
C LEU A 158 -24.38 -23.38 -30.79
N THR A 159 -25.06 -23.19 -31.91
CA THR A 159 -24.67 -22.31 -33.03
C THR A 159 -24.50 -20.82 -32.66
N ARG A 160 -25.06 -20.38 -31.51
CA ARG A 160 -24.92 -19.00 -31.01
C ARG A 160 -23.66 -18.77 -30.18
N LEU A 161 -22.87 -19.81 -29.94
CA LEU A 161 -21.66 -19.70 -29.12
C LEU A 161 -20.48 -19.24 -29.99
N PRO A 162 -19.55 -18.43 -29.45
CA PRO A 162 -18.45 -17.83 -30.23
C PRO A 162 -17.53 -18.85 -30.91
N ALA A 163 -17.37 -20.04 -30.32
CA ALA A 163 -16.63 -21.14 -30.91
C ALA A 163 -17.60 -22.31 -31.12
N TYR A 164 -17.84 -22.69 -32.37
CA TYR A 164 -18.78 -23.73 -32.75
C TYR A 164 -18.25 -24.53 -33.95
N THR A 165 -18.46 -25.84 -33.95
CA THR A 165 -18.18 -26.73 -35.07
C THR A 165 -19.20 -27.87 -35.10
N THR A 166 -19.45 -28.42 -36.29
CA THR A 166 -20.36 -29.54 -36.48
C THR A 166 -19.89 -30.44 -37.60
N TRP A 167 -20.15 -31.74 -37.46
CA TRP A 167 -19.97 -32.73 -38.51
C TRP A 167 -20.99 -33.85 -38.34
N ARG A 168 -21.07 -34.69 -39.37
CA ARG A 168 -21.98 -35.85 -39.43
C ARG A 168 -21.16 -37.12 -39.41
N THR A 169 -21.62 -38.15 -38.72
CA THR A 169 -20.90 -39.43 -38.56
C THR A 169 -21.88 -40.59 -38.54
N GLU A 170 -21.44 -41.76 -38.98
CA GLU A 170 -22.20 -43.01 -38.86
C GLU A 170 -22.07 -43.65 -37.46
N ALA A 171 -21.12 -43.15 -36.64
CA ALA A 171 -20.93 -43.62 -35.27
C ALA A 171 -22.17 -43.41 -34.40
N ASP A 172 -22.37 -44.29 -33.42
CA ASP A 172 -23.52 -44.21 -32.53
C ASP A 172 -23.44 -42.98 -31.60
N PRO A 173 -24.54 -42.23 -31.37
CA PRO A 173 -24.51 -41.06 -30.50
C PRO A 173 -23.99 -41.32 -29.07
N GLU A 174 -24.24 -42.50 -28.50
CA GLU A 174 -23.72 -42.85 -27.17
C GLU A 174 -22.21 -43.05 -27.18
N GLU A 175 -21.68 -43.70 -28.22
CA GLU A 175 -20.24 -43.91 -28.40
C GLU A 175 -19.50 -42.57 -28.58
N VAL A 176 -20.07 -41.65 -29.35
CA VAL A 176 -19.54 -40.29 -29.51
C VAL A 176 -19.49 -39.55 -28.18
N ARG A 177 -20.57 -39.61 -27.37
CA ARG A 177 -20.61 -38.95 -26.05
C ARG A 177 -19.63 -39.57 -25.07
N ALA A 178 -19.56 -40.91 -24.99
CA ALA A 178 -18.63 -41.60 -24.10
C ALA A 178 -17.17 -41.27 -24.45
N THR A 179 -16.84 -41.18 -25.74
CA THR A 179 -15.51 -40.80 -26.23
C THR A 179 -15.21 -39.34 -25.93
N ALA A 180 -16.15 -38.44 -26.21
CA ALA A 180 -16.02 -37.01 -25.89
C ALA A 180 -15.77 -36.79 -24.39
N LEU A 181 -16.50 -37.49 -23.52
CA LEU A 181 -16.33 -37.43 -22.08
C LEU A 181 -14.92 -37.89 -21.65
N ARG A 182 -14.42 -38.98 -22.22
CA ARG A 182 -13.07 -39.50 -21.94
C ARG A 182 -11.98 -38.54 -22.39
N LEU A 183 -12.11 -37.99 -23.59
CA LEU A 183 -11.18 -37.01 -24.16
C LEU A 183 -11.12 -35.73 -23.30
N LEU A 184 -12.29 -35.20 -22.92
CA LEU A 184 -12.40 -34.02 -22.08
C LEU A 184 -11.79 -34.27 -20.69
N ARG A 185 -12.07 -35.42 -20.06
CA ARG A 185 -11.44 -35.81 -18.79
C ARG A 185 -9.92 -35.95 -18.91
N GLY A 186 -9.43 -36.53 -20.00
CA GLY A 186 -8.00 -36.64 -20.30
C GLY A 186 -7.31 -35.28 -20.38
N ARG A 187 -7.99 -34.25 -20.91
CA ARG A 187 -7.53 -32.86 -20.92
C ARG A 187 -7.81 -32.09 -19.61
N ARG A 188 -8.12 -32.79 -18.52
CA ARG A 188 -8.42 -32.24 -17.18
C ARG A 188 -9.66 -31.36 -17.12
N PHE A 189 -10.64 -31.58 -18.00
CA PHE A 189 -11.96 -31.01 -17.82
C PHE A 189 -12.76 -31.86 -16.85
N ARG A 190 -13.57 -31.20 -16.03
CA ARG A 190 -14.62 -31.90 -15.26
C ARG A 190 -15.83 -32.02 -16.18
N GLY A 191 -16.06 -33.23 -16.68
CA GLY A 191 -17.14 -33.54 -17.62
C GLY A 191 -18.14 -34.55 -17.06
N HIS A 192 -19.38 -34.44 -17.52
CA HIS A 192 -20.43 -35.43 -17.32
C HIS A 192 -21.45 -35.37 -18.46
N GLU A 193 -22.19 -36.46 -18.66
CA GLU A 193 -23.29 -36.54 -19.61
C GLU A 193 -24.57 -35.94 -19.00
N VAL A 194 -25.30 -35.18 -19.82
CA VAL A 194 -26.57 -34.55 -19.49
C VAL A 194 -27.48 -34.61 -20.72
N GLY A 195 -28.46 -35.50 -20.70
CA GLY A 195 -29.37 -35.70 -21.83
C GLY A 195 -28.62 -36.16 -23.08
N ASP A 196 -28.71 -35.36 -24.15
CA ASP A 196 -28.11 -35.63 -25.45
C ASP A 196 -26.67 -35.09 -25.63
N ALA A 197 -26.06 -34.58 -24.56
CA ALA A 197 -24.77 -33.91 -24.62
C ALA A 197 -23.83 -34.24 -23.46
N VAL A 198 -22.54 -34.07 -23.70
CA VAL A 198 -21.49 -33.99 -22.68
C VAL A 198 -21.27 -32.52 -22.34
N ALA A 199 -21.37 -32.17 -21.07
CA ALA A 199 -21.05 -30.84 -20.55
C ALA A 199 -19.76 -30.89 -19.74
N ALA A 200 -18.81 -30.03 -20.07
CA ALA A 200 -17.48 -29.99 -19.45
C ALA A 200 -17.02 -28.56 -19.14
N GLU A 201 -16.28 -28.39 -18.04
CA GLU A 201 -15.63 -27.11 -17.68
C GLU A 201 -14.21 -27.31 -17.15
N LYS A 202 -13.43 -26.22 -17.29
CA LYS A 202 -12.06 -26.09 -16.79
C LYS A 202 -11.80 -24.65 -16.37
N GLY A 203 -10.89 -24.45 -15.41
CA GLY A 203 -10.45 -23.11 -14.97
C GLY A 203 -11.11 -22.55 -13.69
N TYR A 204 -11.63 -23.42 -12.80
CA TYR A 204 -12.22 -23.03 -11.50
C TYR A 204 -11.29 -22.23 -10.58
N LEU A 205 -9.98 -22.46 -10.72
CA LEU A 205 -8.94 -21.74 -9.98
C LEU A 205 -8.98 -20.22 -10.22
N ARG A 206 -9.60 -19.75 -11.32
CA ARG A 206 -9.81 -18.32 -11.56
C ARG A 206 -10.66 -17.68 -10.47
N GLU A 207 -11.82 -18.27 -10.20
CA GLU A 207 -12.77 -17.77 -9.18
C GLU A 207 -12.17 -17.93 -7.78
N ALA A 208 -11.41 -19.02 -7.55
CA ALA A 208 -10.62 -19.22 -6.34
C ALA A 208 -9.59 -18.10 -6.14
N GLY A 209 -8.83 -17.75 -7.18
CA GLY A 209 -7.82 -16.68 -7.14
C GLY A 209 -8.43 -15.34 -6.79
N ASN A 210 -9.56 -14.99 -7.42
CA ASN A 210 -10.28 -13.76 -7.08
C ASN A 210 -10.76 -13.77 -5.62
N LEU A 211 -11.24 -14.90 -5.10
CA LEU A 211 -11.64 -14.99 -3.70
C LEU A 211 -10.45 -14.86 -2.75
N VAL A 212 -9.34 -15.56 -3.03
CA VAL A 212 -8.08 -15.47 -2.28
C VAL A 212 -7.60 -14.03 -2.22
N PHE A 213 -7.63 -13.30 -3.34
CA PHE A 213 -7.27 -11.88 -3.38
C PHE A 213 -8.09 -11.07 -2.38
N HIS A 214 -9.40 -11.23 -2.38
CA HIS A 214 -10.29 -10.49 -1.49
C HIS A 214 -10.10 -10.86 0.00
N ILE A 215 -9.95 -12.16 0.31
CA ILE A 215 -9.67 -12.63 1.68
C ILE A 215 -8.31 -12.09 2.14
N ALA A 216 -7.31 -12.10 1.26
CA ALA A 216 -5.99 -11.59 1.55
C ALA A 216 -6.01 -10.08 1.88
N LEU A 217 -6.85 -9.29 1.21
CA LEU A 217 -7.08 -7.89 1.59
C LEU A 217 -7.67 -7.76 3.00
N ILE A 218 -8.63 -8.60 3.38
CA ILE A 218 -9.15 -8.61 4.77
C ILE A 218 -8.03 -8.96 5.75
N VAL A 219 -7.28 -10.03 5.51
CA VAL A 219 -6.17 -10.46 6.37
C VAL A 219 -5.17 -9.32 6.56
N MET A 220 -4.83 -8.63 5.47
CA MET A 220 -3.94 -7.49 5.51
C MET A 220 -4.53 -6.32 6.31
N LEU A 221 -5.82 -6.00 6.15
CA LEU A 221 -6.48 -4.97 6.94
C LEU A 221 -6.53 -5.32 8.44
N ILE A 222 -6.82 -6.57 8.80
CA ILE A 222 -6.77 -7.05 10.18
C ILE A 222 -5.35 -6.98 10.74
N ALA A 223 -4.35 -7.36 9.93
CA ALA A 223 -2.94 -7.29 10.31
C ALA A 223 -2.51 -5.85 10.58
N PHE A 224 -2.88 -4.90 9.72
CA PHE A 224 -2.62 -3.47 9.94
C PHE A 224 -3.37 -2.92 11.15
N ALA A 225 -4.66 -3.23 11.31
CA ALA A 225 -5.43 -2.78 12.46
C ALA A 225 -4.81 -3.28 13.77
N SER A 226 -4.50 -4.58 13.85
CA SER A 226 -3.84 -5.18 15.02
C SER A 226 -2.45 -4.58 15.24
N GLY A 227 -1.67 -4.41 14.16
CA GLY A 227 -0.35 -3.79 14.20
C GLY A 227 -0.35 -2.29 14.46
N GLN A 228 -1.49 -1.61 14.51
CA GLN A 228 -1.63 -0.22 14.99
C GLN A 228 -2.14 -0.20 16.43
N LEU A 229 -3.12 -1.02 16.76
CA LEU A 229 -3.75 -1.08 18.08
C LEU A 229 -2.80 -1.59 19.18
N PHE A 230 -1.92 -2.53 18.83
CA PHE A 230 -0.96 -3.16 19.77
C PHE A 230 0.49 -2.74 19.49
N LYS A 231 0.71 -1.66 18.74
CA LYS A 231 2.05 -1.14 18.45
C LYS A 231 2.63 -0.45 19.69
N SER A 232 3.94 -0.56 19.88
CA SER A 232 4.73 0.41 20.62
C SER A 232 5.90 0.90 19.76
N GLU A 233 6.23 2.17 19.92
CA GLU A 233 7.36 2.82 19.28
C GLU A 233 7.87 3.96 20.15
N GLY A 234 9.18 4.02 20.35
CA GLY A 234 9.80 5.17 20.98
C GLY A 234 11.20 5.43 20.45
N GLY A 235 11.60 6.69 20.51
CA GLY A 235 12.92 7.17 20.14
C GLY A 235 13.81 7.34 21.36
N LYS A 236 15.09 7.00 21.22
CA LYS A 236 16.12 7.35 22.20
C LYS A 236 17.46 7.66 21.54
N LEU A 237 18.01 8.83 21.84
CA LEU A 237 19.41 9.14 21.60
C LEU A 237 20.28 8.60 22.76
N VAL A 238 21.32 7.85 22.43
CA VAL A 238 22.30 7.30 23.38
C VAL A 238 23.69 7.74 22.96
N VAL A 239 24.46 8.31 23.89
CA VAL A 239 25.87 8.65 23.69
C VAL A 239 26.72 7.40 23.92
N GLU A 240 27.87 7.30 23.25
CA GLU A 240 28.83 6.24 23.54
C GLU A 240 29.17 6.15 25.03
N GLY A 241 29.21 4.93 25.56
CA GLY A 241 29.40 4.65 26.98
C GLY A 241 28.12 4.70 27.82
N ASP A 242 27.05 5.33 27.32
CA ASP A 242 25.76 5.36 28.01
C ASP A 242 24.87 4.15 27.65
N GLY A 243 23.89 3.92 28.51
CA GLY A 243 22.94 2.81 28.38
C GLY A 243 21.49 3.23 28.24
N PHE A 244 20.69 2.31 27.72
CA PHE A 244 19.25 2.36 27.63
C PHE A 244 18.66 1.14 28.33
N SER A 245 17.55 1.35 29.04
CA SER A 245 16.69 0.28 29.53
C SER A 245 15.30 0.48 28.94
N ASN A 246 14.65 -0.60 28.50
CA ASN A 246 13.34 -0.53 27.86
C ASN A 246 12.22 -0.26 28.87
N THR A 247 12.21 0.95 29.42
CA THR A 247 11.20 1.47 30.35
C THR A 247 10.72 2.82 29.86
N LEU A 248 9.46 3.16 30.18
CA LEU A 248 8.82 4.37 29.64
C LEU A 248 9.60 5.66 29.93
N THR A 249 10.28 5.75 31.07
CA THR A 249 11.04 6.93 31.50
C THR A 249 12.37 7.12 30.77
N GLN A 250 12.84 6.12 30.02
CA GLN A 250 14.10 6.19 29.29
C GLN A 250 13.93 6.74 27.87
N TYR A 251 12.71 6.75 27.34
CA TYR A 251 12.40 7.25 26.00
C TYR A 251 12.40 8.78 25.93
N ASP A 252 12.93 9.34 24.84
CA ASP A 252 12.84 10.78 24.56
C ASP A 252 11.45 11.14 24.01
N ASP A 253 10.87 10.21 23.25
CA ASP A 253 9.48 10.21 22.80
C ASP A 253 8.93 8.78 22.78
N PHE A 254 7.66 8.61 23.11
CA PHE A 254 7.00 7.30 23.10
C PHE A 254 5.57 7.41 22.60
N LYS A 255 5.20 6.50 21.71
CA LYS A 255 3.86 6.38 21.12
C LYS A 255 3.43 4.92 21.17
N SER A 256 2.16 4.71 21.49
CA SER A 256 1.59 3.37 21.52
C SER A 256 0.20 3.35 20.90
N GLY A 257 -0.20 2.16 20.47
CA GLY A 257 -1.57 1.87 20.10
C GLY A 257 -2.50 1.93 21.31
N SER A 258 -3.78 2.15 21.06
CA SER A 258 -4.79 2.31 22.11
C SER A 258 -5.06 1.04 22.94
N LEU A 259 -4.65 -0.13 22.45
CA LEU A 259 -4.78 -1.41 23.16
C LEU A 259 -3.42 -1.94 23.66
N TYR A 260 -2.35 -1.15 23.54
CA TYR A 260 -1.04 -1.51 24.08
C TYR A 260 -0.97 -1.21 25.57
N ASP A 261 -0.42 -2.15 26.34
CA ASP A 261 -0.15 -1.97 27.76
C ASP A 261 1.32 -1.57 27.95
N SER A 262 1.57 -0.37 28.46
CA SER A 262 2.92 0.14 28.71
C SER A 262 3.71 -0.68 29.73
N ASP A 263 3.04 -1.42 30.61
CA ASP A 263 3.69 -2.31 31.58
C ASP A 263 4.18 -3.61 30.93
N SER A 264 3.78 -3.89 29.68
CA SER A 264 4.18 -5.06 28.90
C SER A 264 5.42 -4.87 28.04
N LEU A 265 6.16 -3.77 28.23
CA LEU A 265 7.43 -3.54 27.55
C LEU A 265 8.39 -4.71 27.77
N ALA A 266 8.96 -5.21 26.67
CA ALA A 266 9.96 -6.27 26.71
C ALA A 266 11.12 -5.89 27.63
N PRO A 267 11.45 -6.67 28.67
CA PRO A 267 12.45 -6.28 29.64
C PRO A 267 13.84 -6.51 29.04
N PHE A 268 14.45 -5.48 28.44
CA PHE A 268 15.83 -5.54 27.98
C PHE A 268 16.54 -4.21 28.18
N SER A 269 17.87 -4.26 28.15
CA SER A 269 18.74 -3.09 28.17
C SER A 269 19.89 -3.26 27.19
N PHE A 270 20.48 -2.14 26.78
CA PHE A 270 21.74 -2.14 26.04
C PHE A 270 22.60 -0.93 26.39
N VAL A 271 23.91 -1.09 26.29
CA VAL A 271 24.91 -0.01 26.35
C VAL A 271 25.44 0.20 24.94
N LEU A 272 25.57 1.45 24.52
CA LEU A 272 26.26 1.79 23.27
C LEU A 272 27.76 1.76 23.53
N ASP A 273 28.43 0.71 23.10
CA ASP A 273 29.87 0.56 23.31
C ASP A 273 30.68 1.51 22.41
N ASP A 274 30.26 1.63 21.14
CA ASP A 274 30.98 2.32 20.06
C ASP A 274 30.06 2.50 18.86
N PHE A 275 30.10 3.66 18.20
CA PHE A 275 29.46 3.92 16.92
C PHE A 275 30.51 4.10 15.84
N VAL A 276 30.43 3.31 14.77
CA VAL A 276 31.39 3.37 13.67
C VAL A 276 30.74 3.96 12.42
N GLY A 277 31.04 5.23 12.18
CA GLY A 277 30.69 5.95 10.94
C GLY A 277 31.86 6.08 9.98
N THR A 278 31.78 5.46 8.79
CA THR A 278 32.81 5.60 7.74
C THR A 278 32.25 6.21 6.47
N TYR A 279 33.10 6.97 5.79
CA TYR A 279 32.75 7.74 4.61
C TYR A 279 33.80 7.60 3.51
N GLU A 280 33.37 7.69 2.26
CA GLU A 280 34.28 7.78 1.13
C GLU A 280 35.15 9.03 1.24
N LYS A 281 36.48 8.87 1.23
CA LYS A 281 37.42 9.98 1.44
C LYS A 281 37.76 10.72 0.14
N SER A 282 37.52 10.11 -1.01
CA SER A 282 38.01 10.63 -2.30
C SER A 282 37.07 10.35 -3.48
N GLY A 283 37.35 11.00 -4.62
CA GLY A 283 36.61 10.80 -5.86
C GLY A 283 35.19 11.39 -5.85
N PRO A 284 34.38 11.06 -6.87
CA PRO A 284 33.04 11.64 -7.06
C PRO A 284 32.06 11.35 -5.92
N GLN A 285 32.30 10.29 -5.15
CA GLN A 285 31.45 9.87 -4.04
C GLN A 285 31.95 10.40 -2.67
N ARG A 286 32.96 11.29 -2.63
CA ARG A 286 33.51 11.80 -1.37
C ARG A 286 32.39 12.31 -0.44
N GLY A 287 32.41 11.85 0.80
CA GLY A 287 31.42 12.17 1.84
C GLY A 287 30.24 11.19 1.89
N THR A 288 30.12 10.27 0.92
CA THR A 288 29.07 9.25 0.94
C THR A 288 29.33 8.23 2.05
N PRO A 289 28.33 7.88 2.88
CA PRO A 289 28.44 6.83 3.88
C PRO A 289 28.86 5.47 3.28
N ARG A 290 29.70 4.73 4.02
CA ARG A 290 30.14 3.36 3.69
C ARG A 290 29.66 2.35 4.73
N THR A 291 29.78 2.69 6.01
CA THR A 291 29.38 1.84 7.12
C THR A 291 28.80 2.71 8.22
N PHE A 292 27.66 2.29 8.77
CA PHE A 292 27.07 2.80 10.02
C PHE A 292 26.73 1.59 10.89
N GLU A 293 27.47 1.42 11.97
CA GLU A 293 27.34 0.31 12.90
C GLU A 293 27.33 0.84 14.33
N ALA A 294 26.28 0.58 15.07
CA ALA A 294 26.26 0.76 16.52
C ALA A 294 26.57 -0.58 17.18
N ARG A 295 27.71 -0.67 17.86
CA ARG A 295 28.10 -1.84 18.64
C ARG A 295 27.53 -1.70 20.02
N VAL A 296 26.81 -2.73 20.46
CA VAL A 296 26.09 -2.69 21.73
C VAL A 296 26.36 -3.94 22.55
N THR A 297 26.39 -3.76 23.86
CA THR A 297 26.31 -4.85 24.82
C THR A 297 24.90 -4.83 25.41
N TYR A 298 24.13 -5.91 25.25
CA TYR A 298 22.72 -5.98 25.61
C TYR A 298 22.40 -7.19 26.49
N ALA A 299 21.35 -7.08 27.30
CA ALA A 299 20.87 -8.13 28.17
C ALA A 299 19.33 -8.22 28.14
N GLU A 300 18.81 -9.45 28.26
CA GLU A 300 17.39 -9.76 28.36
C GLU A 300 17.01 -10.02 29.82
N GLY A 301 16.14 -9.18 30.38
CA GLY A 301 15.75 -9.19 31.78
C GLY A 301 16.77 -8.50 32.69
N ALA A 302 16.41 -8.33 33.96
CA ALA A 302 17.29 -7.71 34.96
C ALA A 302 18.53 -8.55 35.30
N GLU A 303 18.44 -9.87 35.13
CA GLU A 303 19.53 -10.84 35.42
C GLU A 303 20.03 -11.54 34.15
N GLY A 304 19.74 -10.96 32.98
CA GLY A 304 20.16 -11.50 31.69
C GLY A 304 21.68 -11.56 31.56
N THR A 305 22.18 -12.59 30.88
CA THR A 305 23.60 -12.63 30.48
C THR A 305 23.86 -11.59 29.39
N GLU A 306 24.89 -10.79 29.56
CA GLU A 306 25.33 -9.82 28.56
C GLU A 306 25.76 -10.50 27.26
N ARG A 307 25.32 -9.93 26.14
CA ARG A 307 25.65 -10.36 24.78
C ARG A 307 26.08 -9.16 23.96
N LYS A 308 26.99 -9.40 23.01
CA LYS A 308 27.39 -8.38 22.03
C LYS A 308 26.47 -8.44 20.81
N GLY A 309 26.07 -7.27 20.34
CA GLY A 309 25.26 -7.08 19.14
C GLY A 309 25.83 -5.95 18.28
N VAL A 310 25.45 -5.94 17.01
CA VAL A 310 25.74 -4.83 16.10
C VAL A 310 24.44 -4.45 15.41
N ILE A 311 24.06 -3.18 15.53
CA ILE A 311 22.88 -2.61 14.89
C ILE A 311 23.34 -1.83 13.66
N LYS A 312 22.74 -2.13 12.49
CA LYS A 312 23.01 -1.43 11.22
C LYS A 312 21.72 -0.87 10.64
N VAL A 313 21.84 0.02 9.66
CA VAL A 313 20.69 0.71 9.01
C VAL A 313 19.58 -0.25 8.55
N ASN A 314 19.93 -1.44 8.05
CA ASN A 314 18.96 -2.45 7.58
C ASN A 314 19.01 -3.76 8.38
N GLU A 315 19.79 -3.81 9.46
CA GLU A 315 19.96 -4.99 10.32
C GLU A 315 19.71 -4.55 11.78
N PRO A 316 18.44 -4.47 12.22
CA PRO A 316 18.11 -4.10 13.58
C PRO A 316 18.48 -5.22 14.56
N LEU A 317 18.77 -4.84 15.80
CA LEU A 317 18.81 -5.81 16.89
C LEU A 317 17.37 -6.23 17.22
N VAL A 318 17.15 -7.54 17.40
CA VAL A 318 15.85 -8.11 17.76
C VAL A 318 15.95 -8.75 19.13
N VAL A 319 15.18 -8.25 20.10
CA VAL A 319 15.14 -8.73 21.48
C VAL A 319 13.68 -8.89 21.88
N ASP A 320 13.27 -10.12 22.24
CA ASP A 320 11.90 -10.45 22.67
C ASP A 320 10.79 -9.86 21.75
N GLY A 321 10.95 -10.05 20.44
CA GLY A 321 10.03 -9.54 19.42
C GLY A 321 10.06 -8.02 19.20
N THR A 322 10.84 -7.29 20.00
CA THR A 322 11.09 -5.85 19.84
C THR A 322 12.29 -5.64 18.93
N LYS A 323 12.22 -4.64 18.05
CA LYS A 323 13.28 -4.29 17.12
C LYS A 323 13.89 -2.95 17.48
N VAL A 324 15.20 -2.88 17.55
CA VAL A 324 15.98 -1.66 17.79
C VAL A 324 16.67 -1.28 16.47
N TYR A 325 16.18 -0.22 15.85
CA TYR A 325 16.70 0.30 14.58
C TYR A 325 17.64 1.47 14.83
N LEU A 326 18.76 1.51 14.11
CA LEU A 326 19.61 2.69 14.03
C LEU A 326 19.00 3.69 13.04
N ILE A 327 18.58 4.85 13.51
CA ILE A 327 17.87 5.85 12.68
C ILE A 327 18.65 7.14 12.44
N ALA A 328 19.58 7.49 13.33
CA ALA A 328 20.46 8.63 13.16
C ALA A 328 21.73 8.47 14.02
N HIS A 329 22.69 9.35 13.79
CA HIS A 329 23.91 9.47 14.59
C HIS A 329 24.43 10.90 14.52
N GLY A 330 25.41 11.20 15.37
CA GLY A 330 26.10 12.48 15.35
C GLY A 330 27.18 12.56 16.40
N TYR A 331 27.58 13.79 16.72
CA TYR A 331 28.66 14.07 17.65
C TYR A 331 28.15 14.76 18.91
N ALA A 332 28.73 14.38 20.04
CA ALA A 332 28.51 14.97 21.35
C ALA A 332 29.82 15.59 21.87
N PRO A 333 30.01 16.91 21.73
CA PRO A 333 31.12 17.61 22.38
C PRO A 333 31.10 17.41 23.89
N VAL A 334 32.21 16.91 24.44
CA VAL A 334 32.45 16.81 25.88
C VAL A 334 32.88 18.18 26.38
N VAL A 335 32.09 18.75 27.29
CA VAL A 335 32.37 20.08 27.85
C VAL A 335 32.47 20.05 29.36
N THR A 336 33.43 20.80 29.90
CA THR A 336 33.56 21.04 31.35
C THR A 336 33.22 22.50 31.65
N VAL A 337 32.18 22.72 32.46
CA VAL A 337 31.79 24.05 32.94
C VAL A 337 32.30 24.25 34.37
N ARG A 338 32.95 25.39 34.60
CA ARG A 338 33.45 25.83 35.91
C ARG A 338 32.80 27.13 36.34
N ASP A 339 32.51 27.24 37.63
CA ASP A 339 31.90 28.44 38.23
C ASP A 339 32.90 29.59 38.40
N GLY A 340 32.44 30.73 38.93
CA GLY A 340 33.29 31.90 39.18
C GLY A 340 34.44 31.68 40.16
N LYS A 341 34.48 30.55 40.86
CA LYS A 341 35.55 30.13 41.78
C LYS A 341 36.43 29.02 41.20
N GLY A 342 36.19 28.61 39.95
CA GLY A 342 36.92 27.56 39.26
C GLY A 342 36.47 26.13 39.59
N LYS A 343 35.41 25.96 40.39
CA LYS A 343 34.86 24.64 40.73
C LYS A 343 34.13 24.06 39.52
N VAL A 344 34.34 22.78 39.22
CA VAL A 344 33.59 22.07 38.19
C VAL A 344 32.12 21.97 38.61
N VAL A 345 31.24 22.47 37.76
CA VAL A 345 29.79 22.47 37.93
C VAL A 345 29.15 21.36 37.12
N SER A 346 29.63 21.16 35.90
CA SER A 346 29.18 20.10 35.00
C SER A 346 30.35 19.60 34.16
N LYS A 347 30.37 18.30 33.88
CA LYS A 347 31.20 17.67 32.85
C LYS A 347 30.33 16.62 32.16
N SER A 348 30.02 16.83 30.89
CA SER A 348 29.10 15.96 30.14
C SER A 348 29.37 16.03 28.65
N ALA A 349 29.17 14.91 27.96
CA ALA A 349 28.98 14.89 26.51
C ALA A 349 27.62 15.50 26.19
N VAL A 350 27.57 16.48 25.28
CA VAL A 350 26.33 17.17 24.92
C VAL A 350 25.96 16.84 23.48
N PRO A 351 24.96 15.98 23.23
CA PRO A 351 24.53 15.67 21.88
C PRO A 351 24.04 16.91 21.14
N LEU A 352 24.60 17.15 19.95
CA LEU A 352 24.15 18.20 19.04
C LEU A 352 23.55 17.55 17.80
N LEU A 353 22.50 18.16 17.24
CA LEU A 353 21.74 17.58 16.14
C LEU A 353 22.25 18.06 14.78
N PRO A 354 22.52 17.14 13.83
CA PRO A 354 22.89 17.49 12.47
C PRO A 354 21.84 18.34 11.76
N ILE A 355 22.30 19.33 10.99
CA ILE A 355 21.46 20.21 10.15
C ILE A 355 21.78 20.06 8.66
N ASP A 356 22.81 19.29 8.32
CA ASP A 356 23.21 18.98 6.95
C ASP A 356 23.82 17.57 6.84
N ASN A 357 24.17 17.16 5.61
CA ASN A 357 24.76 15.85 5.33
C ASN A 357 26.24 15.71 5.75
N ASN A 358 26.93 16.82 6.04
CA ASN A 358 28.30 16.82 6.54
C ASN A 358 28.35 16.85 8.08
N ILE A 359 27.22 16.61 8.74
CA ILE A 359 27.09 16.51 10.19
C ILE A 359 27.51 17.82 10.87
N THR A 360 27.32 18.96 10.18
CA THR A 360 27.29 20.26 10.87
C THR A 360 26.12 20.19 11.84
N SER A 361 26.39 20.41 13.12
CA SER A 361 25.42 20.15 14.18
C SER A 361 25.14 21.40 15.00
N SER A 362 23.91 21.55 15.45
CA SER A 362 23.46 22.68 16.28
C SER A 362 22.78 22.17 17.54
N GLY A 363 22.91 22.93 18.62
CA GLY A 363 22.22 22.60 19.85
C GLY A 363 22.39 23.65 20.93
N ALA A 364 22.09 23.25 22.17
CA ALA A 364 22.22 24.09 23.34
C ALA A 364 22.86 23.31 24.49
N ILE A 365 23.82 23.95 25.17
CA ILE A 365 24.39 23.44 26.41
C ILE A 365 23.70 24.18 27.55
N LYS A 366 22.98 23.45 28.40
CA LYS A 366 22.17 24.01 29.49
C LYS A 366 22.74 23.59 30.84
N VAL A 367 23.19 24.55 31.64
CA VAL A 367 23.70 24.32 32.99
C VAL A 367 22.62 24.74 33.97
N MET A 368 21.80 23.78 34.37
CA MET A 368 20.57 24.02 35.13
C MET A 368 20.83 24.29 36.61
N ASP A 369 21.83 23.61 37.19
CA ASP A 369 22.09 23.62 38.62
C ASP A 369 23.57 23.78 38.97
N GLY A 370 23.85 24.06 40.24
CA GLY A 370 25.19 24.06 40.83
C GLY A 370 26.04 25.31 40.53
N TYR A 371 25.73 26.06 39.47
CA TYR A 371 26.49 27.26 39.11
C TYR A 371 26.29 28.40 40.11
N LYS A 372 27.39 29.07 40.43
CA LYS A 372 27.42 30.28 41.26
C LYS A 372 28.31 31.33 40.61
N ASP A 373 27.83 32.57 40.57
CA ASP A 373 28.66 33.69 40.13
C ASP A 373 29.79 34.00 41.15
N LYS A 374 30.65 34.97 40.81
CA LYS A 374 31.71 35.44 41.73
C LYS A 374 31.21 35.88 43.11
N ASN A 375 29.95 36.33 43.21
CA ASN A 375 29.32 36.78 44.44
C ASN A 375 28.64 35.63 45.20
N GLY A 376 28.66 34.40 44.67
CA GLY A 376 28.02 33.23 45.25
C GLY A 376 26.53 33.11 44.95
N LYS A 377 25.96 33.96 44.09
CA LYS A 377 24.54 33.92 43.71
C LYS A 377 24.29 32.77 42.75
N LYS A 378 23.24 31.99 43.03
CA LYS A 378 22.77 30.92 42.13
C LYS A 378 22.09 31.54 40.90
N THR A 379 22.45 31.06 39.73
CA THR A 379 21.80 31.36 38.44
C THR A 379 22.09 30.21 37.48
N GLN A 380 21.48 30.22 36.30
CA GLN A 380 21.69 29.20 35.27
C GLN A 380 22.51 29.79 34.11
N LEU A 381 23.24 28.92 33.41
CA LEU A 381 23.98 29.27 32.19
C LEU A 381 23.40 28.53 31.00
N GLY A 382 23.40 29.20 29.85
CA GLY A 382 23.02 28.61 28.58
C GLY A 382 24.03 28.99 27.52
N PHE A 383 24.42 28.02 26.69
CA PHE A 383 25.27 28.26 25.54
C PHE A 383 24.56 27.79 24.28
N LYS A 384 24.45 28.67 23.28
CA LYS A 384 24.14 28.24 21.92
C LYS A 384 25.39 27.59 21.35
N ALA A 385 25.26 26.35 20.88
CA ALA A 385 26.37 25.54 20.43
C ALA A 385 26.22 25.21 18.94
N PHE A 386 27.32 25.34 18.21
CA PHE A 386 27.40 24.97 16.81
C PHE A 386 28.69 24.19 16.61
N PHE A 387 28.57 22.97 16.10
CA PHE A 387 29.67 22.01 16.03
C PHE A 387 29.95 21.59 14.60
N VAL A 388 31.24 21.54 14.27
CA VAL A 388 31.72 21.25 12.94
C VAL A 388 32.77 20.15 13.06
N PRO A 389 32.51 18.92 12.56
CA PRO A 389 33.46 17.82 12.69
C PRO A 389 34.70 17.97 11.80
N THR A 390 34.56 18.57 10.60
CA THR A 390 35.70 18.93 9.74
C THR A 390 35.63 20.40 9.33
N PHE A 391 36.29 21.26 10.08
CA PHE A 391 36.33 22.70 9.82
C PHE A 391 37.27 23.06 8.64
N ALA A 392 36.88 24.03 7.81
CA ALA A 392 37.71 24.50 6.69
C ALA A 392 38.95 25.32 7.13
N GLY A 393 38.94 25.81 8.37
CA GLY A 393 39.94 26.72 8.92
C GLY A 393 39.48 28.18 8.92
N HIS A 394 40.11 28.99 9.78
CA HIS A 394 39.79 30.41 9.92
C HIS A 394 39.98 31.16 8.59
N GLY A 395 38.98 31.96 8.21
CA GLY A 395 39.00 32.76 6.98
C GLY A 395 38.89 31.97 5.68
N LYS A 396 38.70 30.63 5.75
CA LYS A 396 38.65 29.73 4.59
C LYS A 396 37.26 29.15 4.31
N GLY A 397 36.23 29.61 5.02
CA GLY A 397 34.86 29.13 4.85
C GLY A 397 33.91 29.66 5.92
N GLN A 398 32.65 29.24 5.84
CA GLN A 398 31.67 29.42 6.90
C GLN A 398 31.86 28.34 7.99
N MET A 399 31.14 28.43 9.11
CA MET A 399 31.11 27.38 10.16
C MET A 399 30.38 26.10 9.71
N PHE A 400 30.48 25.70 8.44
CA PHE A 400 29.90 24.45 7.94
C PHE A 400 30.98 23.42 7.69
N SER A 401 30.65 22.18 8.00
CA SER A 401 31.56 21.04 7.86
C SER A 401 31.86 20.75 6.41
N GLN A 402 33.14 20.50 6.12
CA GLN A 402 33.61 20.13 4.78
C GLN A 402 33.57 18.62 4.54
N PHE A 403 33.43 17.84 5.61
CA PHE A 403 33.42 16.38 5.56
C PHE A 403 32.74 15.83 6.83
N PRO A 404 31.92 14.77 6.74
CA PRO A 404 31.14 14.27 7.88
C PRO A 404 31.98 13.60 8.98
N ALA A 405 33.19 13.12 8.68
CA ALA A 405 34.06 12.52 9.70
C ALA A 405 34.70 13.57 10.62
N LEU A 406 35.14 13.14 11.79
CA LEU A 406 35.76 13.98 12.83
C LEU A 406 37.24 14.27 12.56
N ASP A 407 37.57 15.00 11.49
CA ASP A 407 38.98 15.26 11.11
C ASP A 407 39.56 16.54 11.72
N PHE A 408 38.78 17.61 11.84
CA PHE A 408 39.22 18.88 12.43
C PHE A 408 38.07 19.56 13.19
N PRO A 409 37.75 19.06 14.40
CA PRO A 409 36.54 19.44 15.10
C PRO A 409 36.64 20.82 15.76
N VAL A 410 35.59 21.63 15.59
CA VAL A 410 35.47 22.95 16.20
C VAL A 410 34.09 23.12 16.82
N LEU A 411 34.05 23.63 18.05
CA LEU A 411 32.84 24.00 18.78
C LEU A 411 32.75 25.52 18.89
N ALA A 412 31.79 26.13 18.20
CA ALA A 412 31.44 27.53 18.38
C ALA A 412 30.37 27.70 19.47
N LEU A 413 30.64 28.57 20.43
CA LEU A 413 29.75 28.87 21.54
C LEU A 413 29.36 30.35 21.58
N SER A 414 28.11 30.62 21.93
CA SER A 414 27.64 31.93 22.39
C SER A 414 27.04 31.81 23.78
N ALA A 415 27.47 32.63 24.74
CA ALA A 415 27.15 32.43 26.15
C ALA A 415 26.06 33.38 26.69
N TYR A 416 25.18 32.83 27.52
CA TYR A 416 24.07 33.52 28.17
C TYR A 416 23.98 33.13 29.66
N GLN A 417 23.45 34.03 30.48
CA GLN A 417 23.11 33.79 31.89
C GLN A 417 21.68 34.22 32.20
N GLY A 418 20.96 33.45 32.99
CA GLY A 418 19.59 33.78 33.37
C GLY A 418 18.77 32.55 33.69
N SER A 419 17.46 32.63 33.49
CA SER A 419 16.57 31.47 33.64
C SER A 419 16.45 30.74 32.31
N LEU A 420 16.66 29.42 32.34
CA LEU A 420 16.44 28.49 31.23
C LEU A 420 14.97 28.07 31.11
N GLY A 421 14.09 28.53 32.01
CA GLY A 421 12.67 28.16 32.02
C GLY A 421 12.38 26.70 32.42
N VAL A 422 13.40 25.93 32.84
CA VAL A 422 13.28 24.51 33.23
C VAL A 422 12.36 24.28 34.43
N ASP A 423 12.25 25.27 35.32
CA ASP A 423 11.41 25.19 36.53
C ASP A 423 9.93 25.55 36.27
N SER A 424 9.54 25.88 35.03
CA SER A 424 8.19 26.34 34.71
C SER A 424 7.14 25.23 34.61
N GLY A 425 7.58 23.97 34.52
CA GLY A 425 6.71 22.81 34.27
C GLY A 425 6.20 22.68 32.82
N LEU A 426 6.58 23.60 31.92
CA LEU A 426 6.27 23.52 30.50
C LEU A 426 7.30 22.66 29.77
N ALA A 427 6.84 21.85 28.82
CA ALA A 427 7.71 21.13 27.91
C ALA A 427 8.57 22.12 27.11
N GLN A 428 9.87 21.84 27.01
CA GLN A 428 10.80 22.68 26.26
C GLN A 428 11.75 21.84 25.42
N ASN A 429 12.20 22.40 24.31
CA ASN A 429 13.19 21.75 23.46
C ASN A 429 14.56 21.72 24.16
N VAL A 430 15.14 20.53 24.34
CA VAL A 430 16.46 20.37 24.98
C VAL A 430 17.62 20.88 24.11
N TYR A 431 17.47 20.81 22.78
CA TYR A 431 18.47 21.20 21.79
C TYR A 431 18.41 22.69 21.43
N GLN A 432 17.38 23.42 21.83
CA GLN A 432 17.28 24.86 21.59
C GLN A 432 17.32 25.67 22.89
N LEU A 433 17.97 26.83 22.81
CA LEU A 433 18.04 27.78 23.91
C LEU A 433 17.01 28.89 23.71
N ASP A 434 15.99 28.95 24.57
CA ASP A 434 15.13 30.13 24.68
C ASP A 434 15.88 31.23 25.46
N THR A 435 16.16 32.33 24.78
CA THR A 435 16.90 33.46 25.35
C THR A 435 16.00 34.57 25.90
N SER A 436 14.67 34.41 25.89
CA SER A 436 13.71 35.45 26.29
C SER A 436 13.90 35.95 27.74
N LYS A 437 14.32 35.08 28.65
CA LYS A 437 14.61 35.38 30.07
C LYS A 437 16.10 35.30 30.42
N MET A 438 16.96 35.44 29.41
CA MET A 438 18.41 35.37 29.57
C MET A 438 19.09 36.67 29.15
N LYS A 439 20.25 36.93 29.77
CA LYS A 439 21.14 38.05 29.43
C LYS A 439 22.39 37.51 28.75
N GLU A 440 22.83 38.22 27.73
CA GLU A 440 24.05 37.92 26.99
C GLU A 440 25.28 38.18 27.87
N PHE A 441 26.26 37.27 27.83
CA PHE A 441 27.62 37.67 28.17
C PHE A 441 28.16 38.52 27.04
N LYS A 442 28.86 39.59 27.38
CA LYS A 442 29.40 40.54 26.41
C LYS A 442 30.92 40.45 26.36
N ASP A 443 31.49 40.56 25.17
CA ASP A 443 32.94 40.68 25.00
C ASP A 443 33.42 42.10 25.33
N LYS A 444 34.69 42.39 25.04
CA LYS A 444 35.32 43.70 25.31
C LYS A 444 34.71 44.84 24.49
N ASP A 445 34.07 44.52 23.36
CA ASP A 445 33.46 45.49 22.45
C ASP A 445 31.97 45.70 22.76
N GLY A 446 31.42 44.97 23.74
CA GLY A 446 30.03 45.07 24.16
C GLY A 446 29.06 44.21 23.34
N GLU A 447 29.59 43.40 22.43
CA GLU A 447 28.87 42.46 21.57
C GLU A 447 28.68 41.11 22.26
N LEU A 448 27.75 40.28 21.75
CA LEU A 448 27.51 38.93 22.27
C LEU A 448 28.81 38.10 22.25
N LEU A 449 29.22 37.62 23.42
CA LEU A 449 30.41 36.81 23.61
C LEU A 449 30.31 35.51 22.78
N LYS A 450 31.20 35.41 21.79
CA LYS A 450 31.32 34.25 20.90
C LYS A 450 32.76 33.76 20.86
N LYS A 451 32.95 32.45 20.81
CA LYS A 451 34.27 31.86 20.60
C LYS A 451 34.17 30.51 19.92
N MET A 452 35.08 30.27 18.97
CA MET A 452 35.37 28.95 18.43
C MET A 452 36.41 28.28 19.32
N LEU A 453 36.15 27.05 19.71
CA LEU A 453 37.01 26.24 20.56
C LEU A 453 37.44 25.00 19.79
N MET A 454 38.74 24.76 19.75
CA MET A 454 39.32 23.45 19.45
C MET A 454 39.36 22.58 20.73
N PRO A 455 39.49 21.25 20.62
CA PRO A 455 39.65 20.39 21.78
C PRO A 455 40.81 20.86 22.67
N GLY A 456 40.58 20.94 23.98
CA GLY A 456 41.46 21.49 25.00
C GLY A 456 41.32 23.00 25.23
N GLU A 457 40.64 23.75 24.35
CA GLU A 457 40.47 25.19 24.51
C GLU A 457 39.28 25.56 25.41
N LYS A 458 39.38 26.72 26.05
CA LYS A 458 38.34 27.27 26.91
C LYS A 458 37.83 28.64 26.48
N LEU A 459 36.57 28.92 26.78
CA LEU A 459 35.94 30.22 26.77
C LEU A 459 35.81 30.70 28.23
N ASP A 460 36.52 31.78 28.57
CA ASP A 460 36.37 32.46 29.85
C ASP A 460 35.16 33.39 29.82
N LEU A 461 34.30 33.29 30.83
CA LEU A 461 33.14 34.15 30.98
C LEU A 461 33.56 35.42 31.74
N PRO A 462 33.20 36.62 31.23
CA PRO A 462 33.62 37.89 31.82
C PRO A 462 32.99 38.09 33.20
N ASP A 463 33.45 39.13 33.91
CA ASP A 463 32.97 39.51 35.23
C ASP A 463 33.07 38.41 36.31
N GLY A 464 33.99 37.46 36.15
CA GLY A 464 34.13 36.32 37.06
C GLY A 464 32.99 35.30 36.90
N GLY A 465 32.46 35.15 35.68
CA GLY A 465 31.41 34.18 35.35
C GLY A 465 31.90 32.73 35.21
N GLY A 466 33.18 32.47 35.45
CA GLY A 466 33.77 31.13 35.31
C GLY A 466 34.23 30.83 33.88
N SER A 467 34.10 29.59 33.44
CA SER A 467 34.58 29.17 32.11
C SER A 467 33.90 27.91 31.60
N ILE A 468 33.85 27.73 30.28
CA ILE A 468 33.52 26.46 29.62
C ILE A 468 34.72 25.98 28.80
N THR A 469 35.10 24.72 28.97
CA THR A 469 36.20 24.07 28.24
C THR A 469 35.64 22.99 27.33
N TYR A 470 36.12 22.94 26.09
CA TYR A 470 35.81 21.86 25.15
C TYR A 470 36.89 20.79 25.26
N GLU A 471 36.56 19.63 25.82
CA GLU A 471 37.55 18.60 26.18
C GLU A 471 37.86 17.67 24.99
N GLY A 472 36.84 17.28 24.24
CA GLY A 472 36.91 16.29 23.16
C GLY A 472 35.52 15.96 22.63
N THR A 473 35.39 14.94 21.80
CA THR A 473 34.11 14.56 21.17
C THR A 473 33.87 13.07 21.37
N GLU A 474 32.64 12.72 21.72
CA GLU A 474 32.11 11.35 21.66
C GLU A 474 31.08 11.28 20.53
N GLU A 475 30.80 10.08 20.01
CA GLU A 475 29.70 9.90 19.07
C GLU A 475 28.42 9.52 19.83
N TRP A 476 27.28 9.71 19.17
CA TRP A 476 26.00 9.24 19.66
C TRP A 476 25.24 8.58 18.52
N ALA A 477 24.37 7.64 18.87
CA ALA A 477 23.44 7.01 17.97
C ALA A 477 22.01 7.18 18.48
N SER A 478 21.07 7.40 17.56
CA SER A 478 19.65 7.44 17.86
C SER A 478 18.99 6.16 17.39
N PHE A 479 18.18 5.59 18.28
CA PHE A 479 17.52 4.32 18.11
C PHE A 479 16.01 4.50 18.10
N GLN A 480 15.35 3.85 17.15
CA GLN A 480 13.92 3.62 17.21
C GLN A 480 13.68 2.21 17.72
N ILE A 481 13.06 2.11 18.89
CA ILE A 481 12.67 0.84 19.50
C ILE A 481 11.20 0.64 19.19
N SER A 482 10.87 -0.43 18.46
CA SER A 482 9.49 -0.70 18.07
C SER A 482 9.12 -2.17 18.19
N GLN A 483 7.94 -2.39 18.75
CA GLN A 483 7.25 -3.67 18.75
C GLN A 483 5.98 -3.53 17.91
N GLN A 484 5.90 -4.29 16.82
CA GLN A 484 4.74 -4.23 15.93
C GLN A 484 4.25 -5.63 15.56
N PRO A 485 3.17 -6.12 16.19
CA PRO A 485 2.56 -7.38 15.80
C PRO A 485 1.88 -7.25 14.43
N GLY A 486 1.58 -8.39 13.80
CA GLY A 486 0.84 -8.43 12.53
C GLY A 486 1.68 -8.31 11.26
N ASN A 487 2.96 -7.93 11.34
CA ASN A 487 3.82 -7.81 10.15
C ASN A 487 3.90 -9.12 9.32
N GLY A 488 3.99 -10.28 9.98
CA GLY A 488 3.97 -11.57 9.28
C GLY A 488 2.63 -11.87 8.59
N TRP A 489 1.51 -11.46 9.19
CA TRP A 489 0.17 -11.62 8.61
C TRP A 489 -0.02 -10.68 7.42
N ALA A 490 0.48 -9.45 7.52
CA ALA A 490 0.47 -8.49 6.42
C ALA A 490 1.30 -9.01 5.23
N LEU A 491 2.49 -9.56 5.48
CA LEU A 491 3.32 -10.16 4.44
C LEU A 491 2.64 -11.37 3.78
N GLY A 492 2.11 -12.30 4.59
CA GLY A 492 1.37 -13.46 4.09
C GLY A 492 0.13 -13.06 3.28
N GLY A 493 -0.61 -12.06 3.76
CA GLY A 493 -1.72 -11.43 3.03
C GLY A 493 -1.28 -10.82 1.71
N ALA A 494 -0.22 -10.01 1.67
CA ALA A 494 0.28 -9.39 0.44
C ALA A 494 0.68 -10.43 -0.61
N VAL A 495 1.41 -11.48 -0.22
CA VAL A 495 1.80 -12.59 -1.11
C VAL A 495 0.56 -13.32 -1.64
N ALA A 496 -0.40 -13.63 -0.76
CA ALA A 496 -1.65 -14.27 -1.16
C ALA A 496 -2.50 -13.39 -2.09
N ALA A 497 -2.50 -12.07 -1.89
CA ALA A 497 -3.19 -11.12 -2.76
C ALA A 497 -2.57 -11.13 -4.16
N ILE A 498 -1.25 -11.05 -4.28
CA ILE A 498 -0.55 -11.11 -5.57
C ILE A 498 -0.83 -12.45 -6.27
N ALA A 499 -0.69 -13.57 -5.56
CA ALA A 499 -0.95 -14.90 -6.12
C ALA A 499 -2.42 -15.08 -6.54
N GLY A 500 -3.36 -14.58 -5.73
CA GLY A 500 -4.79 -14.60 -6.03
C GLY A 500 -5.15 -13.77 -7.25
N LEU A 501 -4.59 -12.55 -7.35
CA LEU A 501 -4.77 -11.67 -8.51
C LEU A 501 -4.21 -12.32 -9.77
N ALA A 502 -2.97 -12.83 -9.72
CA ALA A 502 -2.34 -13.53 -10.83
C ALA A 502 -3.17 -14.74 -11.28
N GLY A 503 -3.62 -15.58 -10.35
CA GLY A 503 -4.53 -16.69 -10.64
C GLY A 503 -5.85 -16.23 -11.26
N SER A 504 -6.42 -15.12 -10.79
CA SER A 504 -7.68 -14.58 -11.31
C SER A 504 -7.56 -14.00 -12.71
N LEU A 505 -6.40 -13.45 -13.09
CA LEU A 505 -6.17 -12.83 -14.40
C LEU A 505 -5.73 -13.85 -15.45
N PHE A 506 -4.73 -14.68 -15.12
CA PHE A 506 -4.10 -15.60 -16.08
C PHE A 506 -4.87 -16.92 -16.27
N ILE A 507 -5.68 -17.34 -15.29
CA ILE A 507 -6.50 -18.55 -15.44
C ILE A 507 -7.82 -18.17 -16.10
N GLN A 508 -8.10 -18.77 -17.25
CA GLN A 508 -9.34 -18.57 -17.98
C GLN A 508 -10.32 -19.70 -17.70
N ARG A 509 -11.56 -19.33 -17.36
CA ARG A 509 -12.65 -20.30 -17.25
C ARG A 509 -13.24 -20.55 -18.63
N ARG A 510 -13.34 -21.83 -18.98
CA ARG A 510 -13.90 -22.28 -20.27
C ARG A 510 -14.83 -23.46 -20.08
N ARG A 511 -15.88 -23.48 -20.87
CA ARG A 511 -16.88 -24.55 -20.97
C ARG A 511 -16.88 -25.10 -22.38
N VAL A 512 -17.04 -26.41 -22.48
CA VAL A 512 -17.17 -27.12 -23.75
C VAL A 512 -18.39 -28.03 -23.66
N TRP A 513 -19.19 -28.03 -24.71
CA TRP A 513 -20.32 -28.94 -24.88
C TRP A 513 -20.13 -29.75 -26.15
N VAL A 514 -20.43 -31.04 -26.07
CA VAL A 514 -20.46 -31.95 -27.22
C VAL A 514 -21.82 -32.62 -27.24
N ARG A 515 -22.67 -32.26 -28.21
CA ARG A 515 -23.96 -32.90 -28.44
C ARG A 515 -23.83 -33.90 -29.58
N ALA A 516 -24.40 -35.08 -29.40
CA ALA A 516 -24.50 -36.07 -30.45
C ALA A 516 -25.93 -36.63 -30.47
N VAL A 517 -26.62 -36.46 -31.59
CA VAL A 517 -28.03 -36.87 -31.77
C VAL A 517 -28.17 -37.56 -33.11
N ARG A 518 -28.96 -38.64 -33.16
CA ARG A 518 -29.31 -39.32 -34.41
C ARG A 518 -30.28 -38.42 -35.21
N GLY A 519 -29.87 -38.04 -36.42
CA GLY A 519 -30.70 -37.29 -37.37
C GLY A 519 -31.84 -38.15 -37.93
N ALA A 520 -32.85 -37.48 -38.51
CA ALA A 520 -34.00 -38.16 -39.15
C ALA A 520 -33.61 -39.03 -40.35
N ASP A 521 -32.45 -38.75 -40.94
CA ASP A 521 -31.79 -39.49 -42.02
C ASP A 521 -30.98 -40.70 -41.53
N GLY A 522 -31.01 -40.98 -40.22
CA GLY A 522 -30.27 -42.07 -39.62
C GLY A 522 -28.77 -41.80 -39.46
N VAL A 523 -28.26 -40.59 -39.68
CA VAL A 523 -26.85 -40.24 -39.46
C VAL A 523 -26.72 -39.41 -38.18
N THR A 524 -25.68 -39.63 -37.39
CA THR A 524 -25.44 -38.87 -36.16
C THR A 524 -24.91 -37.48 -36.48
N VAL A 525 -25.56 -36.44 -35.98
CA VAL A 525 -25.06 -35.06 -36.01
C VAL A 525 -24.31 -34.79 -34.72
N VAL A 526 -23.03 -34.42 -34.85
CA VAL A 526 -22.20 -33.98 -33.74
C VAL A 526 -22.08 -32.47 -33.79
N GLU A 527 -22.48 -31.81 -32.70
CA GLU A 527 -22.27 -30.38 -32.48
C GLU A 527 -21.28 -30.23 -31.33
N MET A 528 -20.24 -29.42 -31.53
CA MET A 528 -19.29 -29.08 -30.48
C MET A 528 -19.18 -27.56 -30.37
N ALA A 529 -19.28 -27.04 -29.14
CA ALA A 529 -19.19 -25.61 -28.91
C ALA A 529 -18.42 -25.27 -27.63
N GLY A 530 -17.73 -24.14 -27.65
CA GLY A 530 -16.96 -23.60 -26.53
C GLY A 530 -17.47 -22.23 -26.10
N LEU A 531 -17.45 -21.97 -24.79
CA LEU A 531 -17.66 -20.65 -24.21
C LEU A 531 -16.57 -20.33 -23.19
N GLY A 532 -15.80 -19.28 -23.45
CA GLY A 532 -14.86 -18.67 -22.52
C GLY A 532 -15.35 -17.27 -22.14
N ARG A 533 -15.16 -16.87 -20.88
CA ARG A 533 -15.38 -15.47 -20.47
C ARG A 533 -14.11 -14.69 -20.79
N SER A 534 -14.23 -13.49 -21.41
CA SER A 534 -13.19 -12.78 -22.17
C SER A 534 -12.66 -13.64 -23.33
N GLU A 535 -12.81 -13.16 -24.57
CA GLU A 535 -12.45 -13.89 -25.81
C GLU A 535 -11.04 -14.46 -25.71
N SER A 536 -10.94 -15.71 -25.29
CA SER A 536 -9.67 -16.42 -25.26
C SER A 536 -9.33 -16.75 -26.69
N ALA A 537 -8.32 -16.08 -27.26
CA ALA A 537 -7.82 -16.39 -28.60
C ALA A 537 -7.46 -17.87 -28.78
N LYS A 538 -7.24 -18.61 -27.69
CA LYS A 538 -6.91 -20.05 -27.67
C LYS A 538 -8.13 -20.98 -27.66
N LEU A 539 -9.34 -20.47 -27.41
CA LEU A 539 -10.53 -21.31 -27.32
C LEU A 539 -10.91 -21.96 -28.66
N PRO A 540 -10.88 -21.26 -29.81
CA PRO A 540 -11.12 -21.88 -31.11
C PRO A 540 -10.08 -22.95 -31.47
N GLU A 541 -8.81 -22.71 -31.15
CA GLU A 541 -7.70 -23.67 -31.36
C GLU A 541 -7.91 -24.94 -30.49
N GLU A 542 -8.19 -24.78 -29.19
CA GLU A 542 -8.46 -25.91 -28.30
C GLU A 542 -9.73 -26.68 -28.72
N LEU A 543 -10.74 -26.00 -29.27
CA LEU A 543 -11.94 -26.62 -29.84
C LEU A 543 -11.61 -27.40 -31.12
N GLY A 544 -10.76 -26.86 -31.99
CA GLY A 544 -10.27 -27.52 -33.20
C GLY A 544 -9.47 -28.78 -32.88
N ASP A 545 -8.59 -28.73 -31.87
CA ASP A 545 -7.85 -29.90 -31.41
C ASP A 545 -8.77 -30.97 -30.80
N LEU A 546 -9.85 -30.56 -30.14
CA LEU A 546 -10.86 -31.47 -29.57
C LEU A 546 -11.70 -32.10 -30.68
N SER A 547 -12.13 -31.33 -31.68
CA SER A 547 -12.90 -31.85 -32.80
C SER A 547 -12.05 -32.79 -33.66
N ALA A 548 -10.81 -32.43 -33.98
CA ALA A 548 -9.89 -33.28 -34.73
C ALA A 548 -9.66 -34.62 -34.01
N ALA A 549 -9.45 -34.60 -32.69
CA ALA A 549 -9.32 -35.82 -31.91
C ALA A 549 -10.62 -36.64 -31.90
N LEU A 550 -11.79 -36.02 -31.80
CA LEU A 550 -13.07 -36.73 -31.77
C LEU A 550 -13.44 -37.32 -33.15
N VAL A 551 -13.06 -36.66 -34.25
CA VAL A 551 -13.25 -37.15 -35.63
C VAL A 551 -12.48 -38.45 -35.88
N THR A 552 -11.37 -38.71 -35.17
CA THR A 552 -10.66 -40.01 -35.30
C THR A 552 -11.50 -41.20 -34.85
N THR A 553 -12.43 -41.00 -33.91
CA THR A 553 -13.33 -42.04 -33.40
C THR A 553 -14.72 -41.96 -34.05
N ALA A 554 -15.12 -40.76 -34.48
CA ALA A 554 -16.39 -40.48 -35.12
C ALA A 554 -16.14 -39.82 -36.50
N PRO A 555 -15.67 -40.60 -37.50
CA PRO A 555 -15.25 -40.06 -38.79
C PRO A 555 -16.41 -39.40 -39.53
N VAL A 556 -16.07 -38.42 -40.36
CA VAL A 556 -17.05 -37.68 -41.17
C VAL A 556 -17.71 -38.66 -42.14
N ALA A 557 -19.04 -38.74 -42.08
CA ALA A 557 -19.83 -39.58 -42.97
C ALA A 557 -19.62 -39.12 -44.43
N PRO A 558 -19.51 -40.04 -45.40
CA PRO A 558 -19.38 -39.68 -46.80
C PRO A 558 -20.59 -38.86 -47.24
N VAL A 559 -20.33 -37.79 -48.01
CA VAL A 559 -21.40 -36.98 -48.61
C VAL A 559 -22.17 -37.90 -49.54
N ALA A 560 -23.45 -38.16 -49.25
CA ALA A 560 -24.31 -38.88 -50.16
C ALA A 560 -24.34 -38.10 -51.49
N PRO A 561 -24.13 -38.75 -52.65
CA PRO A 561 -24.19 -38.05 -53.93
C PRO A 561 -25.57 -37.41 -54.07
N GLU A 562 -25.59 -36.10 -54.38
CA GLU A 562 -26.81 -35.42 -54.80
C GLU A 562 -27.46 -36.26 -55.89
N LYS A 563 -28.70 -36.70 -55.66
CA LYS A 563 -29.50 -37.30 -56.72
C LYS A 563 -29.62 -36.24 -57.82
N PRO A 564 -29.32 -36.57 -59.09
CA PRO A 564 -29.57 -35.64 -60.18
C PRO A 564 -31.05 -35.29 -60.19
N ASP A 565 -31.38 -34.00 -60.15
CA ASP A 565 -32.74 -33.53 -60.32
C ASP A 565 -33.33 -34.14 -61.60
N ALA A 566 -34.48 -34.79 -61.44
CA ALA A 566 -35.22 -35.35 -62.55
C ALA A 566 -35.59 -34.22 -63.51
N ALA A 567 -35.32 -34.47 -64.79
CA ALA A 567 -35.60 -33.58 -65.91
C ALA A 567 -37.05 -33.06 -65.89
N ASP A 568 -37.20 -31.74 -65.82
CA ASP A 568 -38.44 -31.06 -66.21
C ASP A 568 -38.52 -31.02 -67.74
N THR A 569 -39.46 -31.79 -68.28
CA THR A 569 -39.96 -31.66 -69.65
C THR A 569 -40.66 -30.30 -69.84
N PRO A 570 -40.56 -29.67 -71.02
CA PRO A 570 -41.07 -28.34 -71.28
C PRO A 570 -42.56 -28.38 -71.59
N ASP A 571 -43.33 -27.44 -71.05
CA ASP A 571 -44.62 -27.06 -71.62
C ASP A 571 -44.65 -25.54 -71.85
N GLY A 572 -45.03 -25.18 -73.07
CA GLY A 572 -44.95 -23.82 -73.57
C GLY A 572 -46.27 -23.07 -73.44
N SER A 573 -46.19 -21.78 -73.11
CA SER A 573 -47.09 -20.77 -73.69
C SER A 573 -46.44 -19.40 -73.62
N ALA A 574 -46.41 -18.73 -74.77
CA ALA A 574 -45.67 -17.53 -75.08
C ALA A 574 -46.39 -16.21 -74.73
N GLY A 575 -45.59 -15.14 -74.68
CA GLY A 575 -45.96 -13.71 -74.86
C GLY A 575 -45.69 -12.86 -73.62
N THR A 576 -44.90 -11.78 -73.61
CA THR A 576 -44.33 -10.90 -74.66
C THR A 576 -43.26 -9.99 -74.02
N ASP A 577 -42.14 -9.74 -74.74
CA ASP A 577 -41.35 -8.48 -74.93
C ASP A 577 -41.20 -7.44 -73.79
N ALA A 578 -40.05 -6.77 -73.54
CA ALA A 578 -38.83 -6.52 -74.32
C ALA A 578 -37.71 -5.90 -73.44
N THR A 579 -36.45 -6.16 -73.85
CA THR A 579 -35.23 -5.30 -73.82
C THR A 579 -34.77 -4.59 -72.53
N ASN A 580 -33.56 -4.89 -72.04
CA ASN A 580 -32.36 -4.12 -72.43
C ASN A 580 -31.05 -4.71 -71.87
N GLU A 581 -29.99 -4.46 -72.64
CA GLU A 581 -28.64 -4.99 -72.55
C GLU A 581 -27.76 -4.50 -71.39
N ALA A 582 -26.68 -5.28 -71.21
CA ALA A 582 -25.29 -4.86 -70.97
C ALA A 582 -24.80 -4.63 -69.53
N GLY A 583 -23.68 -5.30 -69.22
CA GLY A 583 -22.60 -4.64 -68.47
C GLY A 583 -21.90 -5.48 -67.40
N SER A 584 -21.17 -6.51 -67.79
CA SER A 584 -20.12 -7.11 -66.94
C SER A 584 -19.00 -6.11 -66.64
N ARG A 585 -18.57 -5.96 -65.37
CA ARG A 585 -17.16 -6.09 -64.93
C ARG A 585 -16.94 -5.86 -63.41
N PRO A 586 -15.87 -6.46 -62.84
CA PRO A 586 -15.60 -6.55 -61.41
C PRO A 586 -14.72 -5.38 -60.91
N VAL A 587 -14.78 -5.11 -59.60
CA VAL A 587 -13.91 -4.13 -58.93
C VAL A 587 -12.86 -4.84 -58.09
N HIS A 588 -11.58 -4.68 -58.46
CA HIS A 588 -10.43 -4.88 -57.57
C HIS A 588 -10.07 -3.55 -56.88
N PRO A 589 -9.35 -3.58 -55.74
CA PRO A 589 -9.14 -2.44 -54.85
C PRO A 589 -7.93 -1.61 -55.29
N ALA A 590 -7.94 -0.32 -54.94
CA ALA A 590 -6.81 0.58 -55.10
C ALA A 590 -6.40 1.18 -53.74
N GLU A 591 -5.09 1.26 -53.57
CA GLU A 591 -4.32 1.65 -52.41
C GLU A 591 -3.84 3.12 -52.55
N ALA A 592 -4.00 3.92 -51.47
CA ALA A 592 -3.25 5.13 -51.04
C ALA A 592 -3.17 6.37 -51.99
N PRO A 593 -2.70 7.59 -51.58
CA PRO A 593 -2.05 8.00 -50.31
C PRO A 593 -2.38 9.43 -49.72
N ALA A 594 -1.86 9.65 -48.49
CA ALA A 594 -1.20 10.86 -47.90
C ALA A 594 -1.91 12.23 -47.61
N GLU A 595 -1.28 12.92 -46.64
CA GLU A 595 -1.45 14.29 -46.07
C GLU A 595 -2.65 14.53 -45.12
N GLY A 596 -2.53 15.17 -43.95
CA GLY A 596 -1.43 15.84 -43.25
C GLY A 596 -1.97 16.73 -42.11
N ALA A 597 -1.16 16.91 -41.07
CA ALA A 597 -1.07 18.01 -40.09
C ALA A 597 -2.17 18.31 -39.04
N GLU A 598 -1.72 18.23 -37.77
CA GLU A 598 -1.83 19.21 -36.66
C GLU A 598 -3.20 19.61 -36.08
N LYS A 599 -3.51 19.12 -34.86
CA LYS A 599 -3.32 19.86 -33.58
C LYS A 599 -3.52 18.95 -32.37
#